data_AF-A0A1H0YIB0-F1
#
_entry.id   AF-A0A1H0YIB0-F1
#
_cell.length_a   1.000
_cell.length_b   1.000
_cell.length_c   1.000
_cell.angle_alpha   90.00
_cell.angle_beta   90.00
_cell.angle_gamma   90.00
#
_symmetry.space_group_name_H-M   'P 1'
#
loop_
_entity.id
_entity.type
_entity.pdbx_description
1 polymer ?
#
loop_
_entity_poly.entity_id
_entity_poly.type
_entity_poly.pdbx_seq_one_letter_code
_entity_poly.pdbx_strand_id
1 'polypeptide(L)'
;MASPVLAPSAADARPGPAGGVARVGRIARIAVQSAAIAGLWLAADFVVRTLHLPVPGGVVGLLVLLALLFCGGIAPRWIKAGADWLLSDMLLFFIPAAVAAVQYGGLFREDGWRLALVVVAGTLMVMVAVAFAVEQAARLERRLALRRALIARQASRI
;
A
#
# COMPACT_ATOMS: atom_id res chain seq x y z
N MET A 1 16.72 66.68 -10.91
CA MET A 1 17.95 66.37 -10.17
C MET A 1 17.77 65.01 -9.51
N ALA A 2 18.81 64.15 -9.60
CA ALA A 2 18.92 62.76 -9.13
C ALA A 2 18.23 61.64 -9.97
N SER A 3 18.83 61.41 -11.14
CA SER A 3 19.41 60.14 -11.64
C SER A 3 18.60 58.82 -11.82
N PRO A 4 19.05 57.99 -12.79
CA PRO A 4 18.35 56.88 -13.46
C PRO A 4 18.72 55.54 -12.81
N VAL A 5 18.86 54.42 -13.56
CA VAL A 5 19.35 53.06 -13.15
C VAL A 5 18.16 52.08 -12.95
N LEU A 6 17.97 50.95 -13.65
CA LEU A 6 18.85 50.06 -14.40
C LEU A 6 18.02 49.29 -15.45
N ALA A 7 18.66 48.95 -16.57
CA ALA A 7 18.23 47.97 -17.56
C ALA A 7 18.25 46.52 -16.99
N PRO A 8 17.82 45.48 -17.75
CA PRO A 8 17.43 44.16 -17.24
C PRO A 8 18.64 43.30 -16.84
N SER A 9 18.53 42.54 -15.74
CA SER A 9 19.55 41.59 -15.31
C SER A 9 19.21 40.16 -15.75
N ALA A 10 19.90 39.71 -16.78
CA ALA A 10 19.95 38.34 -17.26
C ALA A 10 20.77 37.40 -16.33
N ALA A 11 20.71 37.56 -15.01
CA ALA A 11 21.73 37.02 -14.10
C ALA A 11 21.27 36.25 -12.85
N ASP A 12 20.00 35.82 -12.75
CA ASP A 12 19.60 34.78 -11.77
C ASP A 12 19.25 33.47 -12.51
N ALA A 13 20.23 32.83 -13.13
CA ALA A 13 21.17 31.88 -12.50
C ALA A 13 20.59 30.46 -12.37
N ARG A 14 20.63 29.76 -13.52
CA ARG A 14 20.93 28.33 -13.73
C ARG A 14 20.13 27.27 -12.93
N PRO A 15 19.42 26.33 -13.59
CA PRO A 15 19.08 25.07 -12.96
C PRO A 15 20.37 24.28 -12.67
N GLY A 16 20.69 24.11 -11.39
CA GLY A 16 21.85 23.34 -10.96
C GLY A 16 21.74 21.87 -11.37
N PRO A 17 22.80 21.24 -11.91
CA PRO A 17 22.86 19.81 -12.22
C PRO A 17 23.05 18.95 -10.95
N ALA A 18 22.24 19.18 -9.92
CA ALA A 18 22.20 18.37 -8.70
C ALA A 18 21.08 17.31 -8.74
N GLY A 19 20.48 17.07 -9.90
CA GLY A 19 19.28 16.23 -10.07
C GLY A 19 19.52 14.77 -10.46
N GLY A 20 20.76 14.36 -10.78
CA GLY A 20 21.08 13.01 -11.26
C GLY A 20 21.33 12.01 -10.14
N VAL A 21 22.28 12.31 -9.25
CA VAL A 21 22.74 11.36 -8.21
C VAL A 21 21.68 11.13 -7.13
N ALA A 22 20.93 12.19 -6.76
CA ALA A 22 19.81 12.10 -5.83
C ALA A 22 18.56 11.40 -6.42
N ARG A 23 18.46 11.34 -7.76
CA ARG A 23 17.39 10.61 -8.46
C ARG A 23 17.73 9.12 -8.57
N VAL A 24 18.97 8.78 -8.90
CA VAL A 24 19.46 7.39 -8.95
C VAL A 24 19.37 6.71 -7.57
N GLY A 25 19.81 7.38 -6.50
CA GLY A 25 19.69 6.83 -5.13
C GLY A 25 18.25 6.69 -4.62
N ARG A 26 17.28 7.34 -5.27
CA ARG A 26 15.85 7.22 -4.97
C ARG A 26 15.24 6.03 -5.72
N ILE A 27 15.59 5.87 -6.99
CA ILE A 27 15.18 4.72 -7.82
C ILE A 27 15.73 3.41 -7.25
N ALA A 28 17.00 3.38 -6.84
CA ALA A 28 17.60 2.21 -6.20
C ALA A 28 16.87 1.82 -4.90
N ARG A 29 16.46 2.81 -4.10
CA ARG A 29 15.63 2.56 -2.90
C ARG A 29 14.26 2.00 -3.26
N ILE A 30 13.57 2.56 -4.26
CA ILE A 30 12.27 2.06 -4.70
C ILE A 30 12.39 0.61 -5.21
N ALA A 31 13.41 0.31 -6.02
CA ALA A 31 13.66 -1.04 -6.53
C ALA A 31 13.93 -2.05 -5.39
N VAL A 32 14.72 -1.68 -4.39
CA VAL A 32 14.95 -2.51 -3.19
C VAL A 32 13.66 -2.72 -2.40
N GLN A 33 12.82 -1.69 -2.27
CA GLN A 33 11.52 -1.81 -1.59
C GLN A 33 10.56 -2.73 -2.34
N SER A 34 10.47 -2.59 -3.67
CA SER A 34 9.67 -3.48 -4.52
C SER A 34 10.19 -4.92 -4.44
N ALA A 35 11.51 -5.12 -4.47
CA ALA A 35 12.13 -6.43 -4.30
C ALA A 35 11.89 -7.02 -2.90
N ALA A 36 11.86 -6.20 -1.85
CA ALA A 36 11.51 -6.64 -0.50
C ALA A 36 10.05 -7.10 -0.41
N ILE A 37 9.12 -6.37 -1.05
CA ILE A 37 7.70 -6.77 -1.14
C ILE A 37 7.57 -8.10 -1.91
N ALA A 38 8.29 -8.25 -3.03
CA ALA A 38 8.32 -9.49 -3.81
C ALA A 38 8.94 -10.65 -3.01
N GLY A 39 10.02 -10.40 -2.26
CA GLY A 39 10.65 -11.39 -1.40
C GLY A 39 9.74 -11.86 -0.26
N LEU A 40 8.98 -10.92 0.33
CA LEU A 40 7.97 -11.26 1.33
C LEU A 40 6.86 -12.12 0.72
N TRP A 41 6.40 -11.79 -0.49
CA TRP A 41 5.42 -12.60 -1.21
C TRP A 41 5.95 -14.00 -1.52
N LEU A 42 7.20 -14.14 -1.98
CA LEU A 42 7.83 -15.44 -2.23
C LEU A 42 7.95 -16.28 -0.95
N ALA A 43 8.33 -15.66 0.16
CA ALA A 43 8.40 -16.34 1.45
C ALA A 43 7.00 -16.81 1.90
N ALA A 44 5.98 -15.96 1.75
CA ALA A 44 4.60 -16.33 2.05
C ALA A 44 4.07 -17.44 1.13
N ASP A 45 4.39 -17.40 -0.17
CA ASP A 45 4.00 -18.43 -1.14
C ASP A 45 4.70 -19.76 -0.82
N PHE A 46 5.97 -19.74 -0.44
CA PHE A 46 6.69 -20.94 0.00
C PHE A 46 6.06 -21.56 1.26
N VAL A 47 5.67 -20.73 2.23
CA VAL A 47 4.97 -21.17 3.44
C VAL A 47 3.59 -21.75 3.11
N VAL A 48 2.84 -21.12 2.21
CA VAL A 48 1.53 -21.63 1.76
C VAL A 48 1.67 -22.98 1.06
N ARG A 49 2.66 -23.12 0.19
CA ARG A 49 2.93 -24.39 -0.53
C ARG A 49 3.37 -25.50 0.40
N THR A 50 4.22 -25.21 1.39
CA THR A 50 4.65 -26.21 2.38
C THR A 50 3.51 -26.62 3.31
N LEU A 51 2.64 -25.68 3.69
CA LEU A 51 1.49 -25.94 4.56
C LEU A 51 0.20 -26.37 3.82
N HIS A 52 0.23 -26.48 2.48
CA HIS A 52 -0.92 -26.83 1.64
C HIS A 52 -2.19 -26.00 1.91
N LEU A 53 -2.03 -24.71 2.21
CA LEU A 53 -3.17 -23.84 2.48
C LEU A 53 -3.93 -23.49 1.18
N PRO A 54 -5.28 -23.58 1.13
CA PRO A 54 -6.09 -23.21 -0.03
C PRO A 54 -6.24 -21.69 -0.17
N VAL A 55 -5.20 -20.92 0.13
CA VAL A 55 -5.22 -19.46 0.19
C VAL A 55 -4.09 -18.91 -0.68
N PRO A 56 -4.34 -17.88 -1.52
CA PRO A 56 -3.28 -17.26 -2.31
C PRO A 56 -2.15 -16.72 -1.42
N GLY A 57 -0.89 -16.90 -1.82
CA GLY A 57 0.29 -16.40 -1.11
C GLY A 57 0.24 -14.90 -0.80
N GLY A 58 -0.46 -14.10 -1.63
CA GLY A 58 -0.67 -12.67 -1.40
C GLY A 58 -1.46 -12.34 -0.13
N VAL A 59 -2.48 -13.14 0.21
CA VAL A 59 -3.28 -12.92 1.44
C VAL A 59 -2.43 -13.22 2.67
N VAL A 60 -1.61 -14.28 2.61
CA VAL A 60 -0.68 -14.62 3.69
C VAL A 60 0.41 -13.57 3.83
N GLY A 61 0.97 -13.09 2.71
CA GLY A 61 1.94 -11.99 2.71
C GLY A 61 1.38 -10.71 3.34
N LEU A 62 0.11 -10.38 3.08
CA LEU A 62 -0.59 -9.27 3.73
C LEU A 62 -0.70 -9.48 5.25
N LEU A 63 -1.10 -10.67 5.70
CA LEU A 63 -1.21 -10.98 7.13
C LEU A 63 0.15 -10.90 7.84
N VAL A 64 1.21 -11.42 7.22
CA VAL A 64 2.57 -11.34 7.77
C VAL A 64 3.03 -9.88 7.83
N LEU A 65 2.83 -9.10 6.76
CA LEU A 65 3.19 -7.68 6.75
C LEU A 65 2.42 -6.91 7.83
N LEU A 66 1.13 -7.21 7.99
CA LEU A 66 0.29 -6.62 9.02
C LEU A 66 0.78 -6.99 10.43
N ALA A 67 1.12 -8.26 10.68
CA ALA A 67 1.68 -8.70 11.95
C ALA A 67 3.03 -8.01 12.26
N LEU A 68 3.88 -7.88 11.25
CA LEU A 68 5.20 -7.25 11.37
C LEU A 68 5.09 -5.74 11.62
N LEU A 69 4.08 -5.09 11.01
CA LEU A 69 3.72 -3.70 11.27
C LEU A 69 3.17 -3.52 12.69
N PHE A 70 2.32 -4.44 13.15
CA PHE A 70 1.74 -4.41 14.50
C PHE A 70 2.79 -4.63 15.59
N CYS A 71 3.77 -5.50 15.36
CA CYS A 71 4.93 -5.69 16.24
C CYS A 71 5.92 -4.50 16.21
N GLY A 72 5.69 -3.47 15.38
CA GLY A 72 6.57 -2.30 15.28
C GLY A 72 7.90 -2.56 14.59
N GLY A 73 8.07 -3.73 13.95
CA GLY A 73 9.33 -4.15 13.33
C GLY A 73 9.68 -3.40 12.03
N ILE A 74 8.69 -2.81 11.35
CA ILE A 74 8.89 -2.09 10.08
C ILE A 74 8.11 -0.79 10.09
N ALA A 75 8.78 0.34 9.83
CA ALA A 75 8.08 1.60 9.66
C ALA A 75 7.40 1.65 8.26
N PRO A 76 6.11 1.98 8.17
CA PRO A 76 5.33 1.87 6.91
C PRO A 76 5.90 2.75 5.77
N ARG A 77 6.67 3.79 6.12
CA ARG A 77 7.46 4.60 5.17
C ARG A 77 8.46 3.82 4.33
N TRP A 78 8.92 2.65 4.78
CA TRP A 78 9.86 1.81 4.04
C TRP A 78 9.20 0.96 2.96
N ILE A 79 7.90 0.65 3.05
CA ILE A 79 7.20 -0.11 2.01
C ILE A 79 6.47 0.83 1.04
N LYS A 80 6.06 2.01 1.52
CA LYS A 80 5.17 2.91 0.79
C LYS A 80 5.67 3.31 -0.60
N ALA A 81 6.95 3.66 -0.77
CA ALA A 81 7.43 4.11 -2.07
C ALA A 81 7.57 2.96 -3.10
N GLY A 82 7.92 1.75 -2.67
CA GLY A 82 7.86 0.55 -3.52
C GLY A 82 6.43 0.17 -3.91
N ALA A 83 5.49 0.25 -2.96
CA ALA A 83 4.08 -0.02 -3.20
C ALA A 83 3.44 1.02 -4.15
N ASP A 84 3.68 2.31 -3.94
CA ASP A 84 3.15 3.39 -4.79
C ASP A 84 3.67 3.27 -6.24
N TRP A 85 4.91 2.81 -6.42
CA TRP A 85 5.46 2.54 -7.74
C TRP A 85 4.78 1.35 -8.42
N LEU A 86 4.62 0.22 -7.72
CA LEU A 86 3.90 -0.95 -8.25
C LEU A 86 2.42 -0.63 -8.54
N LEU A 87 1.81 0.23 -7.72
CA LEU A 87 0.46 0.74 -7.96
C LEU A 87 0.36 1.61 -9.21
N SER A 88 1.39 2.40 -9.50
CA SER A 88 1.43 3.25 -10.70
C SER A 88 1.41 2.42 -11.98
N ASP A 89 2.02 1.22 -11.94
CA ASP A 89 2.02 0.25 -13.04
C ASP A 89 0.89 -0.79 -12.94
N MET A 90 -0.04 -0.69 -11.98
CA MET A 90 -1.18 -1.62 -11.87
C MET A 90 -1.96 -1.73 -13.18
N LEU A 91 -2.10 -0.62 -13.92
CA LEU A 91 -2.79 -0.61 -15.21
C LEU A 91 -2.12 -1.56 -16.22
N LEU A 92 -0.78 -1.62 -16.23
CA LEU A 92 0.00 -2.51 -17.09
C LEU A 92 -0.24 -3.99 -16.74
N PHE A 93 -0.48 -4.32 -15.46
CA PHE A 93 -0.85 -5.68 -15.03
C PHE A 93 -2.33 -6.00 -15.26
N PHE A 94 -3.21 -4.99 -15.24
CA PHE A 94 -4.64 -5.17 -15.50
C PHE A 94 -4.95 -5.46 -16.97
N ILE A 95 -4.21 -4.88 -17.92
CA ILE A 95 -4.45 -5.09 -19.35
C ILE A 95 -4.35 -6.59 -19.73
N PRO A 96 -3.26 -7.32 -19.42
CA PRO A 96 -3.17 -8.76 -19.69
C PRO A 96 -4.25 -9.58 -18.97
N ALA A 97 -4.55 -9.25 -17.71
CA ALA A 97 -5.56 -9.95 -16.92
C ALA A 97 -6.98 -9.78 -17.50
N ALA A 98 -7.33 -8.57 -17.94
CA ALA A 98 -8.62 -8.28 -18.57
C ALA A 98 -8.76 -9.00 -19.92
N VAL A 99 -7.71 -9.00 -20.75
CA VAL A 99 -7.70 -9.72 -22.03
C VAL A 99 -7.82 -11.23 -21.83
N ALA A 100 -7.16 -11.79 -20.82
CA ALA A 100 -7.34 -13.20 -20.45
C ALA A 100 -8.78 -13.50 -20.02
N ALA A 101 -9.40 -12.62 -19.22
CA ALA A 101 -10.78 -12.80 -18.77
C ALA A 101 -11.80 -12.77 -19.94
N VAL A 102 -11.63 -11.87 -20.91
CA VAL A 102 -12.54 -11.74 -22.06
C VAL A 102 -12.45 -12.94 -23.01
N GLN A 103 -11.30 -13.62 -23.10
CA GLN A 103 -11.17 -14.87 -23.89
C GLN A 103 -12.08 -16.00 -23.37
N TYR A 104 -12.49 -15.97 -22.09
CA TYR A 104 -13.49 -16.89 -21.52
C TYR A 104 -14.93 -16.39 -21.70
N GLY A 105 -15.17 -15.42 -22.58
CA GLY A 105 -16.46 -14.75 -22.78
C GLY A 105 -17.64 -15.66 -23.17
N GLY A 106 -17.37 -16.88 -23.67
CA GLY A 106 -18.40 -17.90 -23.90
C GLY A 106 -19.16 -18.28 -22.61
N LEU A 107 -18.47 -18.34 -21.48
CA LEU A 107 -19.05 -18.66 -20.16
C LEU A 107 -19.90 -17.51 -19.60
N PHE A 108 -19.57 -16.26 -19.97
CA PHE A 108 -20.29 -15.06 -19.53
C PHE A 108 -21.68 -14.92 -20.15
N ARG A 109 -21.94 -15.47 -21.34
CA ARG A 109 -23.28 -15.36 -21.96
C ARG A 109 -24.30 -16.30 -21.33
N GLU A 110 -23.88 -17.46 -20.85
CA GLU A 110 -24.78 -18.45 -20.23
C GLU A 110 -24.84 -18.31 -18.70
N ASP A 111 -23.70 -18.03 -18.04
CA ASP A 111 -23.58 -17.97 -16.58
C ASP A 111 -23.24 -16.58 -16.00
N GLY A 112 -23.18 -15.53 -16.83
CA GLY A 112 -22.76 -14.19 -16.40
C GLY A 112 -23.59 -13.60 -15.25
N TRP A 113 -24.87 -13.95 -15.17
CA TRP A 113 -25.76 -13.50 -14.09
C TRP A 113 -25.38 -14.10 -12.73
N ARG A 114 -24.94 -15.38 -12.69
CA ARG A 114 -24.45 -16.04 -11.47
C ARG A 114 -23.15 -15.41 -10.99
N LEU A 115 -22.23 -15.14 -11.92
CA LEU A 115 -20.97 -14.46 -11.62
C LEU A 115 -21.21 -13.05 -11.06
N ALA A 116 -22.10 -12.27 -11.68
CA ALA A 116 -22.45 -10.94 -11.19
C ALA A 116 -23.01 -10.99 -9.76
N LEU A 117 -23.91 -11.93 -9.48
CA LEU A 117 -24.49 -12.11 -8.15
C LEU A 117 -23.41 -12.47 -7.12
N VAL A 118 -22.53 -13.42 -7.43
CA VAL A 118 -21.43 -13.83 -6.53
C VAL A 118 -20.44 -12.67 -6.28
N VAL A 119 -20.11 -11.88 -7.30
CA VAL A 119 -19.20 -10.73 -7.14
C VAL A 119 -19.83 -9.66 -6.26
N VAL A 120 -21.10 -9.31 -6.49
CA VAL A 120 -21.81 -8.32 -5.67
C VAL A 120 -21.95 -8.82 -4.23
N ALA A 121 -22.43 -10.05 -4.04
CA ALA A 121 -22.57 -10.64 -2.71
C ALA A 121 -21.21 -10.75 -1.98
N GLY A 122 -20.17 -11.19 -2.69
CA GLY A 122 -18.82 -11.29 -2.16
C GLY A 122 -18.23 -9.94 -1.76
N THR A 123 -18.45 -8.91 -2.59
CA THR A 123 -17.98 -7.54 -2.30
C THR A 123 -18.71 -6.94 -1.10
N LEU A 124 -20.04 -7.12 -1.02
CA LEU A 124 -20.83 -6.69 0.14
C LEU A 124 -20.37 -7.42 1.42
N MET A 125 -20.17 -8.74 1.34
CA MET A 125 -19.71 -9.53 2.48
C MET A 125 -18.32 -9.09 2.96
N VAL A 126 -17.38 -8.86 2.04
CA VAL A 126 -16.04 -8.34 2.37
C VAL A 126 -16.13 -6.94 2.98
N MET A 127 -16.95 -6.05 2.43
CA MET A 127 -17.13 -4.69 2.95
C MET A 127 -17.66 -4.70 4.40
N VAL A 128 -18.66 -5.54 4.68
CA VAL A 128 -19.19 -5.72 6.05
C VAL A 128 -18.14 -6.31 6.98
N ALA A 129 -17.39 -7.32 6.53
CA ALA A 129 -16.33 -7.94 7.32
C ALA A 129 -15.23 -6.94 7.69
N VAL A 130 -14.79 -6.11 6.72
CA VAL A 130 -13.79 -5.06 6.96
C VAL A 130 -14.34 -3.97 7.89
N ALA A 131 -15.58 -3.53 7.70
CA ALA A 131 -16.22 -2.56 8.58
C ALA A 131 -16.27 -3.05 10.03
N PHE A 132 -16.63 -4.32 10.24
CA PHE A 132 -16.63 -4.94 11.57
C PHE A 132 -15.22 -5.05 12.15
N ALA A 133 -14.25 -5.49 11.36
CA ALA A 133 -12.85 -5.59 11.81
C ALA A 133 -12.29 -4.22 12.25
N VAL A 134 -12.56 -3.17 11.48
CA VAL A 134 -12.14 -1.80 11.78
C VAL A 134 -12.85 -1.25 13.02
N GLU A 135 -14.15 -1.49 13.17
CA GLU A 135 -14.91 -1.09 14.36
C GLU A 135 -14.35 -1.74 15.64
N GLN A 136 -14.00 -3.03 15.56
CA GLN A 136 -13.39 -3.76 16.68
C GLN A 136 -12.00 -3.21 17.01
N ALA A 137 -11.17 -2.94 16.00
CA ALA A 137 -9.85 -2.32 16.18
C ALA A 137 -9.97 -0.92 16.80
N ALA A 138 -10.87 -0.07 16.29
CA ALA A 138 -11.12 1.27 16.81
C ALA A 138 -11.64 1.24 18.26
N ARG A 139 -12.50 0.28 18.59
CA ARG A 139 -13.00 0.08 19.96
C ARG A 139 -11.87 -0.33 20.92
N LEU A 140 -10.94 -1.17 20.47
CA LEU A 140 -9.76 -1.56 21.25
C LEU A 140 -8.83 -0.36 21.48
N GLU A 141 -8.56 0.43 20.44
CA GLU A 141 -7.77 1.65 20.55
C GLU A 141 -8.38 2.67 21.51
N ARG A 142 -9.70 2.89 21.45
CA ARG A 142 -10.41 3.78 22.40
C ARG A 142 -10.25 3.28 23.84
N ARG A 143 -10.33 1.97 24.08
CA ARG A 143 -10.10 1.37 25.42
C ARG A 143 -8.67 1.60 25.91
N LEU A 144 -7.69 1.44 25.02
CA LEU A 144 -6.27 1.66 25.33
C LEU A 144 -5.95 3.14 25.55
N ALA A 145 -6.52 4.04 24.76
CA ALA A 145 -6.34 5.48 24.88
C ALA A 145 -6.93 6.03 26.19
N LEU A 146 -8.10 5.54 26.62
CA LEU A 146 -8.69 5.90 27.90
C LEU A 146 -7.82 5.44 29.08
N ARG A 147 -7.28 4.20 29.03
CA ARG A 147 -6.34 3.71 30.05
C ARG A 147 -5.08 4.58 30.15
N ARG A 148 -4.52 4.98 29.01
CA ARG A 148 -3.36 5.89 28.96
C ARG A 148 -3.67 7.27 29.53
N ALA A 149 -4.85 7.83 29.24
CA ALA A 149 -5.27 9.13 29.76
C ALA A 149 -5.52 9.11 31.28
N LEU A 150 -6.05 8.01 31.82
CA LEU A 150 -6.24 7.84 33.26
C LEU A 150 -4.91 7.76 34.00
N ILE A 151 -3.95 6.99 33.48
CA ILE A 151 -2.60 6.88 34.07
C ILE A 151 -1.88 8.25 34.04
N ALA A 152 -2.00 9.01 32.95
CA ALA A 152 -1.42 10.35 32.85
C ALA A 152 -2.04 11.36 33.84
N ARG A 153 -3.35 11.29 34.08
CA ARG A 153 -4.05 12.13 35.08
C ARG A 153 -3.67 11.78 36.52
N GLN A 154 -3.34 10.51 36.79
CA GLN A 154 -2.88 10.09 38.12
C GLN A 154 -1.47 10.59 38.43
N ALA A 155 -0.59 10.63 37.43
CA ALA A 155 0.77 11.14 37.58
C ALA A 155 0.83 12.66 37.83
N SER A 156 -0.17 13.43 37.42
CA SER A 156 -0.23 14.88 37.67
C SER A 156 -0.92 15.26 38.98
N ARG A 157 -1.34 14.28 39.79
CA ARG A 157 -2.10 14.49 41.04
C ARG A 157 -1.32 14.08 42.30
N ILE A 158 -0.05 13.70 42.15
CA ILE A 158 0.92 13.36 43.20
C ILE A 158 2.07 14.35 43.08
#